data_AF-A0A9Q5WPN5-F1
#
_entry.id   AF-A0A9Q5WPN5-F1
#
_cell.length_a   1.000
_cell.length_b   1.000
_cell.length_c   1.000
_cell.angle_alpha   90.00
_cell.angle_beta   90.00
_cell.angle_gamma   90.00
#
_symmetry.space_group_name_H-M   'P 1'
#
loop_
_entity.id
_entity.type
_entity.pdbx_description
1 polymer ?
#
loop_
_entity_poly.entity_id
_entity_poly.type
_entity_poly.pdbx_seq_one_letter_code
_entity_poly.pdbx_strand_id
1 'polypeptide(L)'
;MGWIGSKTARSFAVAFGVAAAVAVAAPATASAAVVPGELVQVDWLATNGGAKGISEFAFPLTVDEIGVTAPGQPLSVGQHFRFQNWQNGYIGLEIERPSADGPLLARTVFSYFGSDVQQAGCGPIHPGPGGMTCRGEIFGFALGRTYTMRVEQTGSNYWQAYAEDSTTQRSLGGVQIWNELRRMMPFGHQSVGYYGPTGSCADVPRARVQVGTPTAYATPIDHTGAPVLVAPRRPNLTCFGAVANDVVAVPGGVSVTVGRG
;
A
#
# COMPACT_ATOMS: atom_id res chain seq x y z
N MET A 1 27.80 -77.45 46.45
CA MET A 1 28.63 -76.97 47.59
C MET A 1 30.03 -77.51 47.40
N GLY A 2 31.00 -76.65 47.13
CA GLY A 2 32.37 -76.99 46.76
C GLY A 2 33.13 -75.69 46.51
N TRP A 3 34.27 -75.53 47.18
CA TRP A 3 34.89 -74.28 47.60
C TRP A 3 36.07 -73.89 46.70
N ILE A 4 36.66 -72.70 46.96
CA ILE A 4 38.03 -72.24 46.58
C ILE A 4 38.13 -71.67 45.14
N GLY A 5 38.73 -70.52 44.85
CA GLY A 5 39.53 -69.57 45.62
C GLY A 5 40.58 -68.93 44.70
N SER A 6 40.63 -67.59 44.69
CA SER A 6 41.77 -66.70 44.37
C SER A 6 42.57 -66.87 43.06
N LYS A 7 42.70 -65.79 42.28
CA LYS A 7 43.95 -65.00 42.11
C LYS A 7 43.80 -63.85 41.10
N THR A 8 43.94 -62.65 41.66
CA THR A 8 44.63 -61.44 41.19
C THR A 8 45.12 -61.28 39.74
N ALA A 9 44.77 -60.09 39.21
CA ALA A 9 45.58 -59.13 38.44
C ALA A 9 45.86 -59.39 36.95
N ARG A 10 45.32 -58.51 36.08
CA ARG A 10 46.11 -57.41 35.49
C ARG A 10 45.22 -56.45 34.69
N SER A 11 45.46 -55.18 34.96
CA SER A 11 44.89 -54.00 34.35
C SER A 11 45.08 -53.95 32.83
N PHE A 12 44.06 -53.48 32.10
CA PHE A 12 44.25 -52.51 31.02
C PHE A 12 43.06 -51.55 31.01
N ALA A 13 43.34 -50.32 31.38
CA ALA A 13 42.45 -49.19 31.23
C ALA A 13 42.28 -48.88 29.74
N VAL A 14 41.03 -48.72 29.29
CA VAL A 14 40.72 -47.85 28.16
C VAL A 14 39.53 -47.01 28.58
N ALA A 15 39.85 -45.84 29.12
CA ALA A 15 38.90 -44.76 29.32
C ALA A 15 38.62 -44.13 27.95
N PHE A 16 37.47 -44.43 27.35
CA PHE A 16 36.93 -43.58 26.29
C PHE A 16 36.16 -42.45 26.96
N GLY A 17 36.85 -41.33 27.15
CA GLY A 17 36.24 -40.05 27.46
C GLY A 17 35.38 -39.61 26.27
N VAL A 18 34.07 -39.62 26.42
CA VAL A 18 33.17 -38.92 25.51
C VAL A 18 33.20 -37.45 25.92
N ALA A 19 34.01 -36.66 25.23
CA ALA A 19 33.88 -35.20 25.29
C ALA A 19 32.53 -34.85 24.65
N ALA A 20 31.54 -34.53 25.48
CA ALA A 20 30.30 -33.93 25.01
C ALA A 20 30.64 -32.55 24.44
N ALA A 21 30.77 -32.46 23.12
CA ALA A 21 30.79 -31.18 22.43
C ALA A 21 29.41 -30.53 22.63
N VAL A 22 29.33 -29.58 23.56
CA VAL A 22 28.19 -28.68 23.65
C VAL A 22 28.23 -27.83 22.39
N ALA A 23 27.48 -28.25 21.36
CA ALA A 23 27.19 -27.43 20.21
C ALA A 23 26.43 -26.21 20.72
N VAL A 24 27.13 -25.09 20.88
CA VAL A 24 26.51 -23.80 21.09
C VAL A 24 25.78 -23.49 19.78
N ALA A 25 24.50 -23.84 19.72
CA ALA A 25 23.63 -23.35 18.67
C ALA A 25 23.59 -21.83 18.81
N ALA A 26 24.35 -21.13 17.98
CA ALA A 26 24.20 -19.71 17.84
C ALA A 26 22.71 -19.47 17.51
N PRO A 27 21.99 -18.64 18.28
CA PRO A 27 20.60 -18.38 17.97
C PRO A 27 20.56 -17.82 16.56
N ALA A 28 19.84 -18.50 15.66
CA ALA A 28 19.51 -17.94 14.37
C ALA A 28 18.78 -16.64 14.66
N THR A 29 19.42 -15.50 14.39
CA THR A 29 18.76 -14.20 14.45
C THR A 29 17.68 -14.22 13.38
N ALA A 30 16.44 -14.49 13.78
CA ALA A 30 15.30 -14.27 12.93
C ALA A 30 15.28 -12.77 12.58
N SER A 31 15.64 -12.43 11.35
CA SER A 31 15.35 -11.10 10.83
C SER A 31 13.83 -10.98 10.79
N ALA A 32 13.27 -10.10 11.60
CA ALA A 32 11.84 -9.82 11.53
C ALA A 32 11.53 -9.24 10.15
N ALA A 33 10.59 -9.84 9.43
CA ALA A 33 10.15 -9.30 8.15
C ALA A 33 9.63 -7.87 8.34
N VAL A 34 10.09 -6.95 7.50
CA VAL A 34 9.71 -5.54 7.55
C VAL A 34 8.58 -5.30 6.55
N VAL A 35 7.52 -4.61 6.96
CA VAL A 35 6.48 -4.10 6.05
C VAL A 35 6.72 -2.59 5.85
N PRO A 36 7.22 -2.16 4.68
CA PRO A 36 7.62 -0.77 4.46
C PRO A 36 6.48 0.24 4.46
N GLY A 37 5.24 -0.16 4.14
CA GLY A 37 4.08 0.73 4.09
C GLY A 37 4.24 1.89 3.11
N GLU A 38 3.66 3.05 3.44
CA GLU A 38 3.79 4.28 2.64
C GLU A 38 5.18 4.88 2.79
N LEU A 39 5.92 4.93 1.69
CA LEU A 39 7.29 5.43 1.65
C LEU A 39 7.33 6.94 1.43
N VAL A 40 6.44 7.42 0.56
CA VAL A 40 6.27 8.84 0.25
C VAL A 40 4.79 9.17 0.27
N GLN A 41 4.47 10.31 0.88
CA GLN A 41 3.18 10.97 0.74
C GLN A 41 3.37 12.34 0.09
N VAL A 42 2.38 12.83 -0.63
CA VAL A 42 2.35 14.17 -1.21
C VAL A 42 1.02 14.81 -0.84
N ASP A 43 1.07 15.82 0.02
CA ASP A 43 -0.15 16.51 0.46
C ASP A 43 -0.74 17.34 -0.68
N TRP A 44 -2.07 17.36 -0.74
CA TRP A 44 -2.81 18.21 -1.67
C TRP A 44 -3.92 18.98 -0.97
N LEU A 45 -4.22 20.16 -1.51
CA LEU A 45 -5.29 21.04 -1.05
C LEU A 45 -6.11 21.53 -2.24
N ALA A 46 -7.39 21.18 -2.27
CA ALA A 46 -8.39 21.66 -3.22
C ALA A 46 -8.95 23.02 -2.78
N THR A 47 -8.54 24.10 -3.43
CA THR A 47 -8.94 25.46 -3.03
C THR A 47 -10.40 25.79 -3.31
N ASN A 48 -11.12 24.93 -4.03
CA ASN A 48 -12.48 25.14 -4.51
C ASN A 48 -13.60 24.46 -3.68
N GLY A 49 -13.26 23.67 -2.64
CA GLY A 49 -14.27 22.89 -1.92
C GLY A 49 -15.10 23.63 -0.87
N GLY A 50 -14.58 24.74 -0.33
CA GLY A 50 -15.25 25.53 0.71
C GLY A 50 -15.81 24.68 1.87
N ALA A 51 -16.84 25.20 2.56
CA ALA A 51 -17.56 24.45 3.60
C ALA A 51 -18.51 23.37 3.03
N LYS A 52 -18.87 23.46 1.74
CA LYS A 52 -19.81 22.52 1.09
C LYS A 52 -19.17 21.15 0.82
N GLY A 53 -17.85 21.10 0.63
CA GLY A 53 -17.12 19.87 0.35
C GLY A 53 -17.13 19.48 -1.13
N ILE A 54 -16.34 18.47 -1.45
CA ILE A 54 -16.08 17.97 -2.79
C ILE A 54 -16.97 16.76 -3.06
N SER A 55 -17.61 16.74 -4.23
CA SER A 55 -18.45 15.65 -4.71
C SER A 55 -17.71 14.69 -5.62
N GLU A 56 -16.60 15.13 -6.22
CA GLU A 56 -15.78 14.29 -7.08
C GLU A 56 -14.30 14.69 -6.99
N PHE A 57 -13.43 13.69 -6.90
CA PHE A 57 -12.02 13.84 -7.21
C PHE A 57 -11.63 12.90 -8.34
N ALA A 58 -10.74 13.37 -9.22
CA ALA A 58 -10.03 12.53 -10.16
C ALA A 58 -8.52 12.74 -10.01
N PHE A 59 -7.77 11.64 -9.98
CA PHE A 59 -6.35 11.62 -9.66
C PHE A 59 -5.58 10.90 -10.76
N PRO A 60 -4.84 11.65 -11.61
CA PRO A 60 -3.97 11.03 -12.59
C PRO A 60 -2.72 10.46 -11.92
N LEU A 61 -2.33 9.26 -12.32
CA LEU A 61 -1.07 8.63 -11.92
C LEU A 61 -0.45 7.90 -13.12
N THR A 62 0.87 7.85 -13.18
CA THR A 62 1.64 7.10 -14.18
C THR A 62 2.75 6.34 -13.47
N VAL A 63 2.94 5.06 -13.77
CA VAL A 63 4.11 4.31 -13.27
C VAL A 63 5.07 4.15 -14.43
N ASP A 64 6.25 4.76 -14.32
CA ASP A 64 7.28 4.71 -15.36
C ASP A 64 8.18 3.49 -15.19
N GLU A 65 8.38 3.07 -13.94
CA GLU A 65 9.28 2.00 -13.57
C GLU A 65 8.74 1.26 -12.34
N ILE A 66 8.89 -0.06 -12.34
CA ILE A 66 8.66 -0.92 -11.17
C ILE A 66 9.57 -2.15 -11.28
N GLY A 67 10.30 -2.45 -10.22
CA GLY A 67 11.11 -3.65 -10.06
C GLY A 67 10.27 -4.91 -9.85
N VAL A 68 10.92 -6.05 -9.65
CA VAL A 68 10.23 -7.32 -9.35
C VAL A 68 9.61 -7.24 -7.96
N THR A 69 8.31 -7.57 -7.87
CA THR A 69 7.58 -7.67 -6.62
C THR A 69 7.28 -9.14 -6.33
N ALA A 70 7.31 -9.55 -5.07
CA ALA A 70 6.84 -10.90 -4.73
C ALA A 70 5.30 -11.00 -4.86
N PRO A 71 4.74 -12.21 -5.04
CA PRO A 71 3.29 -12.42 -5.07
C PRO A 71 2.61 -11.90 -3.80
N GLY A 72 1.51 -11.15 -3.96
CA GLY A 72 0.78 -10.56 -2.83
C GLY A 72 1.51 -9.38 -2.16
N GLN A 73 2.57 -8.87 -2.79
CA GLN A 73 3.37 -7.76 -2.29
C GLN A 73 3.42 -6.61 -3.29
N PRO A 74 2.28 -5.98 -3.61
CA PRO A 74 2.20 -4.98 -4.65
C PRO A 74 2.90 -3.68 -4.26
N LEU A 75 3.39 -2.97 -5.28
CA LEU A 75 3.54 -1.52 -5.21
C LEU A 75 2.14 -0.92 -5.10
N SER A 76 1.91 -0.08 -4.11
CA SER A 76 0.67 0.66 -3.93
C SER A 76 0.87 2.12 -4.31
N VAL A 77 0.07 2.61 -5.24
CA VAL A 77 0.01 4.03 -5.63
C VAL A 77 -1.42 4.49 -5.42
N GLY A 78 -1.63 5.36 -4.45
CA GLY A 78 -2.97 5.65 -3.99
C GLY A 78 -3.17 7.03 -3.41
N GLN A 79 -4.43 7.33 -3.16
CA GLN A 79 -4.96 8.65 -2.90
C GLN A 79 -5.85 8.55 -1.70
N HIS A 80 -5.45 9.27 -0.66
CA HIS A 80 -6.13 9.33 0.61
C HIS A 80 -6.85 10.65 0.71
N PHE A 81 -8.12 10.57 1.04
CA PHE A 81 -8.98 11.71 1.27
C PHE A 81 -9.79 11.44 2.52
N ARG A 82 -10.53 12.46 2.96
CA ARG A 82 -11.44 12.32 4.09
C ARG A 82 -12.82 12.75 3.68
N PHE A 83 -13.80 12.23 4.39
CA PHE A 83 -15.18 12.68 4.32
C PHE A 83 -15.44 13.67 5.46
N GLN A 84 -16.45 14.52 5.32
CA GLN A 84 -16.82 15.53 6.33
C GLN A 84 -17.24 14.93 7.69
N ASN A 85 -17.53 13.63 7.74
CA ASN A 85 -17.75 12.88 8.97
C ASN A 85 -16.47 12.36 9.64
N TRP A 86 -15.30 12.84 9.19
CA TRP A 86 -13.98 12.48 9.70
C TRP A 86 -13.53 11.05 9.40
N GLN A 87 -14.26 10.32 8.57
CA GLN A 87 -13.82 9.01 8.08
C GLN A 87 -12.86 9.17 6.90
N ASN A 88 -11.89 8.26 6.80
CA ASN A 88 -10.93 8.27 5.70
C ASN A 88 -11.46 7.48 4.51
N GLY A 89 -11.04 7.89 3.32
CA GLY A 89 -11.21 7.17 2.06
C GLY A 89 -9.87 6.94 1.39
N TYR A 90 -9.82 5.92 0.55
CA TYR A 90 -8.66 5.58 -0.27
C TYR A 90 -9.12 5.15 -1.65
N ILE A 91 -8.45 5.62 -2.71
CA ILE A 91 -8.52 5.00 -4.03
C ILE A 91 -7.10 4.81 -4.57
N GLY A 92 -6.80 3.70 -5.24
CA GLY A 92 -5.47 3.52 -5.82
C GLY A 92 -5.31 2.26 -6.66
N LEU A 93 -4.08 2.05 -7.09
CA LEU A 93 -3.62 0.86 -7.80
C LEU A 93 -2.67 0.05 -6.93
N GLU A 94 -2.86 -1.25 -6.93
CA GLU A 94 -1.92 -2.26 -6.46
C GLU A 94 -1.32 -2.93 -7.69
N ILE A 95 -0.02 -2.73 -7.94
CA ILE A 95 0.70 -3.24 -9.10
C ILE A 95 1.69 -4.33 -8.68
N GLU A 96 1.64 -5.46 -9.35
CA GLU A 96 2.56 -6.58 -9.16
C GLU A 96 3.37 -6.84 -10.44
N ARG A 97 4.66 -7.14 -10.25
CA ARG A 97 5.57 -7.69 -11.26
C ARG A 97 6.18 -8.99 -10.73
N PRO A 98 5.58 -10.17 -11.00
CA PRO A 98 6.04 -11.43 -10.41
C PRO A 98 7.45 -11.87 -10.82
N SER A 99 7.93 -11.45 -11.99
CA SER A 99 9.29 -11.72 -12.48
C SER A 99 9.77 -10.60 -13.41
N ALA A 100 11.08 -10.50 -13.67
CA ALA A 100 11.66 -9.39 -14.46
C ALA A 100 10.98 -9.24 -15.84
N ASP A 101 10.77 -10.36 -16.52
CA ASP A 101 10.12 -10.44 -17.84
C ASP A 101 8.63 -10.83 -17.75
N GLY A 102 8.08 -10.88 -16.54
CA GLY A 102 6.70 -11.28 -16.29
C GLY A 102 5.69 -10.18 -16.66
N PRO A 103 4.40 -10.56 -16.76
CA PRO A 103 3.35 -9.57 -17.00
C PRO A 103 3.28 -8.59 -15.82
N LEU A 104 3.02 -7.33 -16.14
CA LEU A 104 2.60 -6.34 -15.15
C LEU A 104 1.11 -6.47 -14.95
N LEU A 105 0.72 -6.73 -13.71
CA LEU A 105 -0.67 -6.88 -13.31
C LEU A 105 -1.01 -5.76 -12.35
N ALA A 106 -2.19 -5.17 -12.52
CA ALA A 106 -2.70 -4.21 -11.57
C ALA A 106 -4.11 -4.56 -11.14
N ARG A 107 -4.44 -4.15 -9.93
CA ARG A 107 -5.80 -4.13 -9.40
C ARG A 107 -6.09 -2.76 -8.85
N THR A 108 -7.32 -2.32 -9.05
CA THR A 108 -7.81 -1.08 -8.47
C THR A 108 -8.46 -1.35 -7.12
N VAL A 109 -8.28 -0.43 -6.18
CA VAL A 109 -8.81 -0.54 -4.83
C VAL A 109 -9.48 0.77 -4.46
N PHE A 110 -10.70 0.68 -3.93
CA PHE A 110 -11.41 1.80 -3.30
C PHE A 110 -11.84 1.38 -1.90
N SER A 111 -11.50 2.16 -0.89
CA SER A 111 -11.82 1.88 0.50
C SER A 111 -12.50 3.05 1.17
N TYR A 112 -13.43 2.73 2.04
CA TYR A 112 -14.02 3.63 3.03
C TYR A 112 -13.82 3.03 4.41
N PHE A 113 -13.18 3.77 5.32
CA PHE A 113 -12.75 3.27 6.63
C PHE A 113 -13.73 3.59 7.78
N GLY A 114 -14.99 3.93 7.45
CA GLY A 114 -16.03 4.19 8.45
C GLY A 114 -16.97 2.99 8.65
N SER A 115 -17.47 2.82 9.87
CA SER A 115 -18.41 1.75 10.24
C SER A 115 -19.87 2.05 9.83
N ASP A 116 -20.13 3.26 9.36
CA ASP A 116 -21.44 3.84 9.07
C ASP A 116 -21.92 3.58 7.64
N VAL A 117 -21.64 2.39 7.11
CA VAL A 117 -22.05 1.99 5.76
C VAL A 117 -23.47 1.42 5.80
N GLN A 118 -24.37 1.90 4.93
CA GLN A 118 -25.74 1.39 4.75
C GLN A 118 -25.78 0.15 3.86
N GLN A 119 -25.07 0.25 2.74
CA GLN A 119 -25.01 -0.76 1.70
C GLN A 119 -23.64 -0.66 1.04
N ALA A 120 -23.09 -1.78 0.61
CA ALA A 120 -21.85 -1.81 -0.13
C ALA A 120 -21.96 -2.75 -1.32
N GLY A 121 -21.34 -2.38 -2.43
CA GLY A 121 -21.00 -3.33 -3.50
C GLY A 121 -19.71 -4.10 -3.22
N CYS A 122 -19.21 -4.08 -1.98
CA CYS A 122 -17.80 -4.32 -1.65
C CYS A 122 -17.66 -5.22 -0.41
N GLY A 123 -16.44 -5.67 -0.10
CA GLY A 123 -16.18 -6.55 1.05
C GLY A 123 -15.74 -5.78 2.30
N PRO A 124 -15.93 -6.34 3.51
CA PRO A 124 -15.48 -5.72 4.75
C PRO A 124 -13.95 -5.62 4.84
N ILE A 125 -13.48 -4.60 5.56
CA ILE A 125 -12.04 -4.43 5.87
C ILE A 125 -11.70 -5.26 7.11
N HIS A 126 -10.76 -6.20 6.97
CA HIS A 126 -10.25 -7.02 8.06
C HIS A 126 -8.72 -7.15 8.02
N PRO A 127 -8.02 -7.08 9.17
CA PRO A 127 -8.51 -6.57 10.46
C PRO A 127 -8.67 -5.03 10.42
N GLY A 128 -9.58 -4.45 11.21
CA GLY A 128 -9.75 -3.01 11.23
C GLY A 128 -11.00 -2.54 12.00
N PRO A 129 -11.15 -1.22 12.22
CA PRO A 129 -12.24 -0.62 12.99
C PRO A 129 -13.62 -0.66 12.29
N GLY A 130 -13.74 -1.38 11.18
CA GLY A 130 -14.89 -1.35 10.26
C GLY A 130 -14.53 -0.68 8.93
N GLY A 131 -15.50 -0.64 8.02
CA GLY A 131 -15.31 -0.11 6.66
C GLY A 131 -15.39 -1.18 5.59
N MET A 132 -15.36 -0.71 4.34
CA MET A 132 -15.53 -1.53 3.15
C MET A 132 -14.44 -1.22 2.12
N THR A 133 -13.95 -2.27 1.45
CA THR A 133 -13.02 -2.16 0.33
C THR A 133 -13.59 -2.86 -0.89
N CYS A 134 -13.71 -2.09 -1.96
CA CYS A 134 -14.00 -2.53 -3.31
C CYS A 134 -12.68 -2.87 -3.99
N ARG A 135 -12.61 -4.06 -4.59
CA ARG A 135 -11.44 -4.51 -5.35
C ARG A 135 -11.90 -4.78 -6.76
N GLY A 136 -11.31 -4.07 -7.72
CA GLY A 136 -11.55 -4.31 -9.13
C GLY A 136 -10.98 -5.66 -9.58
N GLU A 137 -11.32 -6.05 -10.80
CA GLU A 137 -10.67 -7.17 -11.47
C GLU A 137 -9.18 -6.87 -11.73
N ILE A 138 -8.37 -7.92 -11.79
CA ILE A 138 -6.97 -7.80 -12.18
C ILE A 138 -6.91 -7.56 -13.69
N PHE A 139 -6.10 -6.59 -14.12
CA PHE A 139 -5.92 -6.27 -15.53
C PHE A 139 -4.43 -6.11 -15.88
N GLY A 140 -4.13 -6.23 -17.17
CA GLY A 140 -2.79 -5.97 -17.70
C GLY A 140 -2.42 -4.50 -17.56
N PHE A 141 -1.33 -4.22 -16.85
CA PHE A 141 -0.85 -2.88 -16.57
C PHE A 141 0.26 -2.48 -17.54
N ALA A 142 0.25 -1.23 -17.98
CA ALA A 142 1.24 -0.70 -18.92
C ALA A 142 2.05 0.43 -18.27
N LEU A 143 3.38 0.30 -18.26
CA LEU A 143 4.26 1.39 -17.84
C LEU A 143 4.15 2.60 -18.78
N GLY A 144 4.36 3.79 -18.23
CA GLY A 144 4.27 5.06 -18.97
C GLY A 144 2.85 5.44 -19.39
N ARG A 145 1.84 4.62 -19.10
CA ARG A 145 0.44 4.95 -19.30
C ARG A 145 -0.11 5.66 -18.07
N THR A 146 -0.81 6.78 -18.30
CA THR A 146 -1.56 7.46 -17.26
C THR A 146 -2.89 6.77 -17.02
N TYR A 147 -3.17 6.49 -15.75
CA TYR A 147 -4.44 6.01 -15.26
C TYR A 147 -5.05 7.10 -14.36
N THR A 148 -6.34 7.36 -14.51
CA THR A 148 -7.08 8.32 -13.70
C THR A 148 -7.96 7.58 -12.71
N MET A 149 -7.67 7.71 -11.43
CA MET A 149 -8.48 7.18 -10.34
C MET A 149 -9.54 8.21 -9.97
N ARG A 150 -10.81 7.89 -10.15
CA ARG A 150 -11.92 8.81 -9.91
C ARG A 150 -12.84 8.28 -8.82
N VAL A 151 -13.23 9.16 -7.90
CA VAL A 151 -14.23 8.89 -6.86
C VAL A 151 -15.27 9.99 -6.95
N GLU A 152 -16.52 9.61 -7.18
CA GLU A 152 -17.64 10.55 -7.30
C GLU A 152 -18.79 10.14 -6.40
N GLN A 153 -19.55 11.15 -5.95
CA GLN A 153 -20.81 10.93 -5.28
C GLN A 153 -21.93 10.87 -6.29
N THR A 154 -22.55 9.70 -6.43
CA THR A 154 -23.76 9.52 -7.22
C THR A 154 -24.97 9.55 -6.29
N GLY A 155 -25.96 10.39 -6.58
CA GLY A 155 -27.08 10.60 -5.66
C GLY A 155 -26.66 11.32 -4.37
N SER A 156 -27.37 11.07 -3.27
CA SER A 156 -27.16 11.80 -2.01
C SER A 156 -26.13 11.16 -1.09
N ASN A 157 -25.86 9.86 -1.16
CA ASN A 157 -24.94 9.20 -0.21
C ASN A 157 -24.15 8.02 -0.76
N TYR A 158 -24.22 7.77 -2.06
CA TYR A 158 -23.48 6.68 -2.68
C TYR A 158 -22.21 7.22 -3.33
N TRP A 159 -21.08 6.58 -3.01
CA TRP A 159 -19.75 6.93 -3.49
C TRP A 159 -19.24 5.83 -4.40
N GLN A 160 -19.06 6.17 -5.67
CA GLN A 160 -18.66 5.25 -6.71
C GLN A 160 -17.23 5.53 -7.13
N ALA A 161 -16.47 4.47 -7.38
CA ALA A 161 -15.09 4.56 -7.82
C ALA A 161 -14.89 4.03 -9.24
N TYR A 162 -13.99 4.67 -9.96
CA TYR A 162 -13.60 4.34 -11.33
C TYR A 162 -12.09 4.38 -11.49
N ALA A 163 -11.61 3.55 -12.40
CA ALA A 163 -10.26 3.60 -12.91
C ALA A 163 -10.30 3.69 -14.43
N GLU A 164 -9.81 4.80 -14.95
CA GLU A 164 -9.86 5.11 -16.37
C GLU A 164 -8.45 5.10 -16.93
N ASP A 165 -8.29 4.48 -18.09
CA ASP A 165 -7.23 4.87 -19.01
C ASP A 165 -7.90 5.49 -20.24
N SER A 166 -7.13 6.14 -21.12
CA SER A 166 -7.66 6.78 -22.33
C SER A 166 -8.40 5.84 -23.30
N THR A 167 -8.44 4.54 -23.01
CA THR A 167 -9.07 3.49 -23.83
C THR A 167 -10.21 2.75 -23.11
N THR A 168 -10.24 2.73 -21.77
CA THR A 168 -11.16 1.89 -20.99
C THR A 168 -11.44 2.53 -19.64
N GLN A 169 -12.72 2.72 -19.34
CA GLN A 169 -13.22 3.02 -18.01
C GLN A 169 -13.62 1.73 -17.30
N ARG A 170 -13.09 1.52 -16.09
CA ARG A 170 -13.37 0.37 -15.23
C ARG A 170 -14.12 0.85 -13.99
N SER A 171 -15.33 0.32 -13.77
CA SER A 171 -16.09 0.58 -12.54
C SER A 171 -15.64 -0.38 -11.44
N LEU A 172 -15.31 0.13 -10.25
CA LEU A 172 -14.86 -0.68 -9.11
C LEU A 172 -16.00 -1.11 -8.17
N GLY A 173 -17.17 -0.46 -8.31
CA GLY A 173 -18.22 -0.46 -7.29
C GLY A 173 -18.09 0.71 -6.32
N GLY A 174 -18.92 0.69 -5.29
CA GLY A 174 -19.07 1.84 -4.39
C GLY A 174 -19.65 1.50 -3.02
N VAL A 175 -19.72 2.53 -2.18
CA VAL A 175 -20.22 2.45 -0.81
C VAL A 175 -21.32 3.47 -0.58
N GLN A 176 -22.38 3.05 0.08
CA GLN A 176 -23.44 3.94 0.56
C GLN A 176 -23.20 4.27 2.02
N ILE A 177 -23.07 5.55 2.35
CA ILE A 177 -22.73 6.03 3.69
C ILE A 177 -24.01 6.50 4.41
N TRP A 178 -24.13 6.28 5.72
CA TRP A 178 -25.20 6.86 6.55
C TRP A 178 -25.10 8.39 6.52
N ASN A 179 -26.24 9.04 6.26
CA ASN A 179 -26.47 10.47 6.08
C ASN A 179 -26.19 11.02 4.67
N GLU A 180 -27.22 11.65 4.13
CA GLU A 180 -27.40 12.03 2.73
C GLU A 180 -26.52 13.18 2.22
N LEU A 181 -25.48 13.61 2.96
CA LEU A 181 -24.67 14.78 2.58
C LEU A 181 -23.21 14.74 3.07
N ARG A 182 -22.58 13.56 3.17
CA ARG A 182 -21.16 13.46 3.57
C ARG A 182 -20.24 13.62 2.38
N ARG A 183 -19.91 14.88 2.04
CA ARG A 183 -18.96 15.23 0.96
C ARG A 183 -17.51 14.93 1.38
N MET A 184 -16.61 14.86 0.41
CA MET A 184 -15.18 14.77 0.68
C MET A 184 -14.64 16.12 1.15
N MET A 185 -13.71 16.10 2.09
CA MET A 185 -12.97 17.28 2.52
C MET A 185 -11.99 17.72 1.43
N PRO A 186 -11.68 19.02 1.32
CA PRO A 186 -10.84 19.57 0.27
C PRO A 186 -9.34 19.30 0.47
N PHE A 187 -8.95 18.32 1.27
CA PHE A 187 -7.54 18.03 1.53
C PHE A 187 -7.32 16.54 1.76
N GLY A 188 -6.09 16.11 1.48
CA GLY A 188 -5.67 14.74 1.61
C GLY A 188 -4.22 14.58 1.16
N HIS A 189 -3.85 13.37 0.79
CA HIS A 189 -2.53 13.10 0.24
C HIS A 189 -2.55 12.00 -0.80
N GLN A 190 -1.57 12.02 -1.70
CA GLN A 190 -1.20 10.91 -2.57
C GLN A 190 -0.11 10.11 -1.86
N SER A 191 -0.02 8.80 -2.08
CA SER A 191 0.99 7.93 -1.49
C SER A 191 1.59 6.99 -2.51
N VAL A 192 2.87 6.69 -2.34
CA VAL A 192 3.59 5.62 -3.02
C VAL A 192 4.20 4.74 -1.93
N GLY A 193 3.87 3.45 -1.95
CA GLY A 193 4.22 2.54 -0.88
C GLY A 193 4.39 1.09 -1.31
N TYR A 194 4.93 0.28 -0.40
CA TYR A 194 5.12 -1.15 -0.58
C TYR A 194 4.59 -1.89 0.65
N TYR A 195 3.58 -2.72 0.46
CA TYR A 195 2.85 -3.36 1.57
C TYR A 195 3.14 -4.86 1.73
N GLY A 196 4.22 -5.34 1.10
CA GLY A 196 4.70 -6.71 1.27
C GLY A 196 5.73 -6.86 2.38
N PRO A 197 5.77 -8.01 3.09
CA PRO A 197 6.88 -8.34 3.97
C PRO A 197 8.19 -8.52 3.18
N THR A 198 9.21 -7.76 3.56
CA THR A 198 10.56 -7.79 2.99
C THR A 198 11.56 -8.31 4.02
N GLY A 199 12.67 -8.87 3.56
CA GLY A 199 13.76 -9.30 4.46
C GLY A 199 14.43 -8.12 5.16
N SER A 200 14.49 -6.98 4.45
CA SER A 200 14.99 -5.69 4.93
C SER A 200 14.43 -4.55 4.08
N CYS A 201 14.52 -3.32 4.59
CA CYS A 201 14.20 -2.12 3.80
C CYS A 201 15.08 -1.97 2.55
N ALA A 202 16.27 -2.57 2.49
CA ALA A 202 17.12 -2.54 1.30
C ALA A 202 16.59 -3.42 0.15
N ASP A 203 15.62 -4.30 0.44
CA ASP A 203 15.01 -5.20 -0.53
C ASP A 203 13.76 -4.60 -1.19
N VAL A 204 13.36 -3.37 -0.80
CA VAL A 204 12.22 -2.69 -1.43
C VAL A 204 12.51 -2.48 -2.91
N PRO A 205 11.67 -3.04 -3.81
CA PRO A 205 11.86 -2.89 -5.25
C PRO A 205 11.84 -1.42 -5.65
N ARG A 206 12.73 -1.06 -6.58
CA ARG A 206 12.74 0.28 -7.16
C ARG A 206 11.42 0.55 -7.88
N ALA A 207 10.86 1.73 -7.72
CA ALA A 207 9.75 2.19 -8.54
C ALA A 207 9.86 3.69 -8.80
N ARG A 208 9.42 4.12 -9.98
CA ARG A 208 9.28 5.53 -10.34
C ARG A 208 7.86 5.79 -10.79
N VAL A 209 7.20 6.70 -10.10
CA VAL A 209 5.78 6.99 -10.22
C VAL A 209 5.59 8.48 -10.37
N GLN A 210 4.81 8.92 -11.35
CA GLN A 210 4.31 10.28 -11.42
C GLN A 210 2.91 10.31 -10.81
N VAL A 211 2.74 11.09 -9.75
CA VAL A 211 1.42 11.41 -9.21
C VAL A 211 1.05 12.80 -9.66
N GLY A 212 -0.05 12.88 -10.40
CA GLY A 212 -0.53 14.10 -11.02
C GLY A 212 -1.35 14.92 -10.04
N THR A 213 -1.43 16.21 -10.34
CA THR A 213 -2.29 17.16 -9.66
C THR A 213 -3.74 16.69 -9.83
N PRO A 214 -4.52 16.53 -8.74
CA PRO A 214 -5.90 16.08 -8.88
C PRO A 214 -6.76 17.08 -9.65
N THR A 215 -7.97 16.69 -9.97
CA THR A 215 -9.07 17.62 -10.28
C THR A 215 -10.20 17.41 -9.29
N ALA A 216 -10.86 18.49 -8.87
CA ALA A 216 -11.89 18.45 -7.86
C ALA A 216 -13.16 19.19 -8.33
N TYR A 217 -14.32 18.59 -8.08
CA TYR A 217 -15.62 19.17 -8.38
C TYR A 217 -16.50 19.20 -7.14
N ALA A 218 -17.24 20.28 -6.96
CA ALA A 218 -18.32 20.39 -5.98
C ALA A 218 -19.68 20.36 -6.71
N THR A 219 -20.73 19.79 -6.09
CA THR A 219 -22.09 19.74 -6.67
C THR A 219 -23.12 20.39 -5.71
N PRO A 220 -24.06 21.25 -6.19
CA PRO A 220 -24.23 21.73 -7.58
C PRO A 220 -22.93 22.37 -8.10
N ILE A 221 -22.67 22.31 -9.41
CA ILE A 221 -21.37 22.72 -10.00
C ILE A 221 -21.20 24.23 -9.83
N ASP A 222 -20.82 24.61 -8.62
CA ASP A 222 -20.61 25.98 -8.21
C ASP A 222 -19.13 26.33 -8.39
N HIS A 223 -18.24 25.33 -8.25
CA HIS A 223 -16.79 25.49 -8.21
C HIS A 223 -16.04 24.27 -8.76
N THR A 224 -15.25 24.46 -9.81
CA THR A 224 -14.24 23.52 -10.31
C THR A 224 -12.84 24.07 -10.02
N GLY A 225 -11.88 23.20 -9.73
CA GLY A 225 -10.54 23.65 -9.38
C GLY A 225 -9.50 22.53 -9.42
N ALA A 226 -8.25 22.94 -9.66
CA ALA A 226 -7.10 22.08 -9.51
C ALA A 226 -6.57 22.23 -8.07
N PRO A 227 -6.47 21.15 -7.30
CA PRO A 227 -5.77 21.18 -6.03
C PRO A 227 -4.30 21.55 -6.23
N VAL A 228 -3.68 22.10 -5.19
CA VAL A 228 -2.24 22.39 -5.19
C VAL A 228 -1.53 21.30 -4.41
N LEU A 229 -0.44 20.76 -4.96
CA LEU A 229 0.47 19.87 -4.23
C LEU A 229 1.32 20.72 -3.29
N VAL A 230 1.29 20.42 -2.00
CA VAL A 230 1.85 21.29 -0.95
C VAL A 230 3.27 20.88 -0.59
N ALA A 231 3.46 19.62 -0.18
CA ALA A 231 4.78 19.14 0.21
C ALA A 231 4.83 17.60 0.22
N PRO A 232 5.97 17.00 -0.13
CA PRO A 232 6.22 15.61 0.16
C PRO A 232 6.42 15.39 1.67
N ARG A 233 5.78 14.35 2.22
CA ARG A 233 6.01 13.83 3.57
C ARG A 233 6.58 12.42 3.48
N ARG A 234 7.27 12.01 4.55
CA ARG A 234 7.77 10.63 4.73
C ARG A 234 7.12 10.06 5.99
N PRO A 235 5.89 9.51 5.87
CA PRO A 235 5.08 9.16 7.03
C PRO A 235 5.58 7.91 7.75
N ASN A 236 6.23 6.98 7.04
CA ASN A 236 6.72 5.76 7.65
C ASN A 236 8.21 5.87 7.99
N LEU A 237 8.51 5.83 9.29
CA LEU A 237 9.88 5.82 9.81
C LEU A 237 10.54 4.44 9.69
N THR A 238 9.76 3.37 9.44
CA THR A 238 10.25 1.98 9.43
C THR A 238 11.41 1.79 8.45
N CYS A 239 11.34 2.41 7.27
CA CYS A 239 12.38 2.37 6.25
C CYS A 239 13.04 3.73 5.98
N PHE A 240 12.88 4.68 6.91
CA PHE A 240 13.47 6.01 6.76
C PHE A 240 15.00 5.92 6.75
N GLY A 241 15.63 6.53 5.74
CA GLY A 241 17.09 6.51 5.56
C GLY A 241 17.66 5.23 4.95
N ALA A 242 16.87 4.15 4.86
CA ALA A 242 17.28 2.87 4.28
C ALA A 242 16.83 2.68 2.81
N VAL A 243 15.88 3.50 2.36
CA VAL A 243 15.30 3.46 1.01
C VAL A 243 15.47 4.83 0.35
N ALA A 244 15.83 4.85 -0.94
CA ALA A 244 15.82 6.09 -1.71
C ALA A 244 14.37 6.55 -1.85
N ASN A 245 14.08 7.80 -1.47
CA ASN A 245 12.76 8.39 -1.51
C ASN A 245 12.90 9.81 -2.05
N ASP A 246 12.99 9.94 -3.37
CA ASP A 246 13.16 11.21 -4.07
C ASP A 246 11.83 11.72 -4.62
N VAL A 247 11.63 13.04 -4.57
CA VAL A 247 10.43 13.69 -5.08
C VAL A 247 10.84 14.94 -5.85
N VAL A 248 10.50 14.97 -7.13
CA VAL A 248 10.83 16.05 -8.04
C VAL A 248 9.55 16.61 -8.66
N ALA A 249 9.40 17.92 -8.66
CA ALA A 249 8.28 18.57 -9.36
C ALA A 249 8.40 18.33 -10.88
N VAL A 250 7.30 17.96 -11.51
CA VAL A 250 7.19 17.76 -12.96
C VAL A 250 5.96 18.49 -13.49
N PRO A 251 5.86 18.77 -14.80
CA PRO A 251 4.65 19.37 -15.35
C PRO A 251 3.40 18.58 -14.95
N GLY A 252 2.45 19.25 -14.29
CA GLY A 252 1.19 18.66 -13.87
C GLY A 252 1.26 17.75 -12.64
N GLY A 253 2.37 17.65 -11.90
CA GLY A 253 2.43 16.82 -10.69
C GLY A 253 3.81 16.71 -10.06
N VAL A 254 4.09 15.55 -9.45
CA VAL A 254 5.42 15.19 -8.94
C VAL A 254 5.82 13.79 -9.39
N SER A 255 7.10 13.63 -9.71
CA SER A 255 7.73 12.33 -9.89
C SER A 255 8.32 11.86 -8.56
N VAL A 256 7.96 10.65 -8.17
CA VAL A 256 8.37 9.99 -6.93
C VAL A 256 9.20 8.77 -7.29
N THR A 257 10.42 8.70 -6.80
CA THR A 257 11.27 7.50 -6.91
C THR A 257 11.43 6.88 -5.54
N VAL A 258 11.05 5.61 -5.42
CA VAL A 258 11.19 4.80 -4.20
C VAL A 258 12.02 3.54 -4.45
N GLY A 259 12.53 2.92 -3.40
CA GLY A 259 13.21 1.62 -3.46
C GLY A 259 14.71 1.72 -3.73
N ARG A 260 15.31 0.61 -4.17
CA ARG A 260 16.76 0.50 -4.33
C ARG A 260 17.32 1.40 -5.46
N GLY A 261 18.37 2.14 -5.09
CA GLY A 261 19.22 2.98 -5.96
C GLY A 261 19.94 2.22 -7.04
#